data_AF-A0A1F7X8G9-F1
#
_entry.id   AF-A0A1F7X8G9-F1
#
_cell.length_a   1.000
_cell.length_b   1.000
_cell.length_c   1.000
_cell.angle_alpha   90.00
_cell.angle_beta   90.00
_cell.angle_gamma   90.00
#
_symmetry.space_group_name_H-M   'P 1'
#
loop_
_entity.id
_entity.type
_entity.pdbx_description
1 polymer ?
#
loop_
_entity_poly.entity_id
_entity_poly.type
_entity_poly.pdbx_seq_one_letter_code
_entity_poly.pdbx_strand_id
1 'polypeptide(L)' 'MTEVLDCVYKDGVFKPLGKVVEVKEGERVKVRIEKKIDFEPIKLKKRITIEKIMKIRNELWTYS' A
#
# COMPACT_ATOMS: atom_id res chain seq x y z
N MET A 1 10.59 23.21 11.22
CA MET A 1 10.96 21.78 11.11
C MET A 1 9.73 20.98 11.48
N THR A 2 9.31 19.99 10.69
CA THR A 2 8.12 19.18 11.00
C THR A 2 8.59 17.93 11.72
N GLU A 3 8.24 17.80 13.00
CA GLU A 3 8.60 16.63 13.80
C GLU A 3 7.57 15.51 13.60
N VAL A 4 8.04 14.29 13.36
CA VAL A 4 7.21 13.08 13.31
C VAL A 4 7.38 12.37 14.64
N LEU A 5 6.26 11.97 15.23
CA LEU A 5 6.20 11.45 16.59
C LEU A 5 5.59 10.05 16.58
N ASP A 6 6.31 9.11 17.19
CA ASP A 6 5.79 7.78 17.43
C ASP A 6 4.85 7.80 18.64
N CYS A 7 3.69 7.16 18.49
CA CYS A 7 2.66 7.10 19.53
C CYS A 7 1.98 5.75 19.57
N VAL A 8 1.47 5.39 20.75
CA VAL A 8 0.61 4.23 20.98
C VAL A 8 -0.82 4.71 21.11
N TYR A 9 -1.71 4.11 20.33
CA TYR A 9 -3.13 4.30 20.52
C TYR A 9 -3.63 3.40 21.66
N LYS A 10 -4.11 4.00 22.74
CA LYS A 10 -4.66 3.29 23.90
C LYS A 10 -5.88 4.03 24.46
N ASP A 11 -6.99 3.32 24.61
CA ASP A 11 -8.25 3.83 25.20
C ASP A 11 -8.80 5.10 24.52
N GLY A 12 -8.71 5.18 23.19
CA GLY A 12 -9.21 6.34 22.44
C GLY A 12 -8.22 7.50 22.30
N VAL A 13 -7.04 7.40 22.92
CA VAL A 13 -6.04 8.49 22.96
C VAL A 13 -4.71 8.04 22.35
N PHE A 14 -4.10 8.89 21.53
CA PHE A 14 -2.73 8.72 21.04
C PHE A 14 -1.74 9.20 22.09
N LYS A 15 -1.02 8.25 22.72
CA LYS A 15 0.00 8.52 23.74
C LYS A 15 1.38 8.53 23.09
N PRO A 16 2.12 9.65 23.08
CA PRO A 16 3.46 9.70 22.49
C PRO A 16 4.42 8.77 23.25
N LEU A 17 5.33 8.11 22.53
CA LEU A 17 6.33 7.18 23.08
C LEU A 17 7.65 7.87 23.48
N GLY A 18 7.77 9.18 23.24
CA GLY A 18 8.99 9.97 23.46
C GLY A 18 8.74 11.27 24.21
N LYS A 19 9.57 12.29 23.95
CA LYS A 19 9.43 13.61 24.57
C LYS A 19 8.00 14.12 24.41
N VAL A 20 7.44 14.60 25.53
CA VAL A 20 6.15 15.29 25.59
C VAL A 20 6.22 16.45 24.61
N VAL A 21 5.39 16.41 23.58
CA VAL A 21 5.28 17.52 22.65
C VAL A 21 4.27 18.49 23.22
N GLU A 22 4.69 19.73 23.38
CA GLU A 22 3.81 20.85 23.73
C GLU A 22 2.94 21.18 22.52
N VAL A 23 1.96 20.31 22.26
CA VAL A 23 0.91 20.55 21.27
C VAL A 23 -0.18 21.37 21.95
N LYS A 24 -0.65 22.43 21.31
CA LYS A 24 -1.76 23.22 21.87
C LYS A 24 -3.06 22.43 21.76
N GLU A 25 -3.96 22.62 22.73
CA GLU A 25 -5.30 22.07 22.64
C GLU A 25 -6.01 22.57 21.37
N GLY A 26 -6.61 21.64 20.62
CA GLY A 26 -7.28 21.95 19.34
C GLY A 26 -6.38 21.99 18.11
N GLU A 27 -5.08 21.72 18.26
CA GLU A 27 -4.15 21.66 17.13
C GLU A 27 -4.39 20.43 16.25
N ARG A 28 -4.28 20.60 14.92
CA ARG A 28 -4.56 19.54 13.95
C ARG A 28 -3.30 18.74 13.67
N VAL A 29 -3.37 17.43 13.85
CA VAL A 29 -2.28 16.49 13.54
C VAL A 29 -2.67 15.54 12.42
N LYS A 30 -1.67 15.04 11.66
CA LYS A 30 -1.87 14.02 10.63
C LYS A 30 -1.25 12.71 11.10
N VAL A 31 -2.08 11.68 11.26
CA VAL A 31 -1.62 10.34 11.64
C VAL A 31 -1.17 9.57 10.40
N ARG A 32 0.02 8.98 10.45
CA ARG A 32 0.51 8.02 9.45
C ARG A 32 0.59 6.65 10.13
N ILE A 33 -0.07 5.66 9.55
CA ILE A 33 0.03 4.27 10.00
C ILE A 33 0.91 3.55 9.01
N GLU A 34 2.12 3.20 9.41
CA GLU A 34 3.01 2.38 8.59
C GLU A 34 2.53 0.94 8.63
N LYS A 35 1.89 0.49 7.55
CA LYS A 35 1.68 -0.93 7.29
C LYS A 35 2.90 -1.46 6.56
N LYS A 36 3.49 -2.53 7.08
CA LYS A 36 4.38 -3.37 6.28
C LYS A 36 3.53 -3.91 5.13
N ILE A 37 3.79 -3.42 3.92
CA ILE A 37 3.30 -4.07 2.73
C ILE A 37 4.15 -5.32 2.61
N ASP A 38 3.54 -6.49 2.79
CA ASP A 38 4.18 -7.73 2.39
C ASP A 38 4.40 -7.62 0.89
N PHE A 39 5.64 -7.32 0.49
CA PHE A 39 6.07 -7.40 -0.89
C PHE A 39 6.10 -8.89 -1.26
N GLU A 40 4.93 -9.51 -1.38
CA GLU A 40 4.83 -10.71 -2.20
C GLU A 40 5.39 -10.30 -3.58
N PRO A 41 6.45 -10.96 -4.07
CA PRO A 41 7.03 -10.59 -5.34
C PRO A 41 5.93 -10.65 -6.38
N ILE A 42 5.79 -9.57 -7.17
CA ILE A 42 4.82 -9.49 -8.25
C ILE A 42 5.09 -10.69 -9.16
N LYS A 43 4.28 -11.75 -9.03
CA LYS A 43 4.40 -12.94 -9.86
C LYS A 43 4.08 -12.50 -11.28
N LEU A 44 5.11 -12.38 -12.11
CA LEU A 44 4.96 -12.17 -13.54
C LEU A 44 3.95 -13.22 -14.03
N LYS A 45 2.83 -12.75 -14.58
CA LYS A 45 1.80 -13.64 -15.12
C LYS A 45 2.45 -14.57 -16.16
N LYS A 46 1.94 -15.81 -16.25
CA LYS A 46 2.43 -16.88 -17.14
C LYS A 46 2.89 -16.31 -18.49
N ARG A 47 4.09 -16.70 -18.94
CA ARG A 47 4.62 -16.33 -20.25
C ARG A 47 3.56 -16.62 -21.32
N ILE A 48 3.37 -15.67 -22.23
CA ILE A 48 2.53 -15.88 -23.42
C ILE A 48 3.28 -16.90 -24.28
N THR A 49 2.74 -18.11 -24.40
CA THR A 49 3.27 -19.14 -25.30
C THR A 49 2.80 -18.88 -26.73
N ILE A 50 3.61 -19.30 -27.70
CA ILE A 50 3.31 -19.17 -29.13
C ILE A 50 1.95 -19.84 -29.45
N GLU A 51 1.64 -20.97 -28.82
CA GLU A 51 0.35 -21.66 -28.95
C GLU A 51 -0.84 -20.76 -28.62
N LYS A 52 -0.73 -19.92 -27.58
CA LYS A 52 -1.79 -18.99 -27.19
C LYS A 52 -1.97 -17.88 -28.24
N ILE A 53 -0.87 -17.42 -28.82
CA ILE A 53 -0.89 -16.45 -29.94
C ILE A 53 -1.56 -17.08 -31.16
N MET A 54 -1.20 -18.33 -31.49
CA MET A 54 -1.77 -19.05 -32.63
C MET A 54 -3.25 -19.35 -32.45
N LYS A 55 -3.70 -19.67 -31.24
CA LYS A 55 -5.11 -19.89 -30.94
C LYS A 55 -5.94 -18.62 -31.15
N ILE A 56 -5.49 -17.49 -30.60
CA ILE A 56 -6.17 -16.18 -30.81
C ILE A 56 -6.20 -15.81 -32.30
N ARG A 57 -5.09 -16.04 -33.01
CA ARG A 57 -5.03 -15.80 -34.46
C ARG A 57 -6.04 -16.67 -35.19
N ASN A 58 -6.09 -17.97 -34.94
CA ASN A 58 -7.02 -18.86 -35.63
C ASN A 58 -8.47 -18.49 -35.34
N GLU A 59 -8.81 -18.19 -34.07
CA GLU A 59 -10.16 -17.74 -33.69
C GLU A 59 -10.59 -16.48 -34.45
N LEU A 60 -9.71 -15.50 -34.62
CA LEU A 60 -10.02 -14.25 -35.35
C LEU A 60 -10.20 -14.46 -36.86
N TRP A 61 -9.51 -15.44 -37.45
CA TRP A 61 -9.58 -15.72 -38.88
C TRP A 61 -10.70 -16.71 -39.26
N THR A 62 -11.23 -17.50 -38.31
CA THR A 62 -12.38 -18.41 -38.56
C THR A 62 -13.75 -17.72 -38.60
N TYR A 63 -13.81 -16.41 -38.31
CA TYR A 63 -15.04 -15.60 -38.42
C TYR A 63 -15.08 -14.72 -39.69
N SER A 64 -14.22 -14.99 -40.68
CA SER A 64 -14.20 -14.31 -42.00
C SER A 64 -14.86 -15.15 -43.09
#